data_AF-A0A0B1S6U7-F1
#
_entry.id   AF-A0A0B1S6U7-F1
#
_cell.length_a   1.000
_cell.length_b   1.000
_cell.length_c   1.000
_cell.angle_alpha   90.00
_cell.angle_beta   90.00
_cell.angle_gamma   90.00
#
_symmetry.space_group_name_H-M   'P 1'
#
loop_
_entity.id
_entity.type
_entity.pdbx_description
1 polymer ?
#
loop_
_entity_poly.entity_id
_entity_poly.type
_entity_poly.pdbx_seq_one_letter_code
_entity_poly.pdbx_strand_id
1 'polypeptide(L)'
;IESSPLHAGGPSAASVISECSAVRHDRYRAPEVKEAVRRLLKGDPVSLEWYRSKEEKVQLLDAAIDIVDGNVILAVVLFLKNTLMDSIFRDLLLRKPQAAEEYIAYLKITRDYDELTTTLFALGRNADAAMVEFSAALRHQVADQKVQALKKCVRSGFSDPLLVPEASIVGDYITLLERQIPINLADDQSKNPAFTTFPKNASLVGRSVIATYYYCCLYHYDDPVHALANPSNIRDSFRITEKEAVWNSVSALARQSRWPDVERVLQPKTLLGALQNRAALNSPKLSCPFSWQNLFHILHSSSTPPPKDVSCYPAGF
;
A
#
# COMPACT_ATOMS: atom_id res chain seq x y z
N ILE A 1 -83.02 40.78 26.95
CA ILE A 1 -81.79 41.15 27.67
C ILE A 1 -81.57 40.05 28.70
N GLU A 2 -81.21 38.87 28.23
CA GLU A 2 -79.83 38.37 28.06
C GLU A 2 -79.40 37.60 29.31
N SER A 3 -79.60 36.29 29.20
CA SER A 3 -79.09 35.23 30.05
C SER A 3 -77.65 34.89 29.67
N SER A 4 -76.74 34.78 30.64
CA SER A 4 -75.41 34.19 30.46
C SER A 4 -74.75 33.83 31.81
N PRO A 5 -73.82 32.85 31.81
CA PRO A 5 -74.01 31.64 32.60
C PRO A 5 -72.86 31.31 33.58
N LEU A 6 -73.09 30.21 34.30
CA LEU A 6 -72.22 29.51 35.24
C LEU A 6 -70.71 29.58 34.95
N HIS A 7 -69.96 29.98 35.99
CA HIS A 7 -68.51 29.78 36.09
C HIS A 7 -68.19 28.28 36.12
N ALA A 8 -67.63 27.76 35.03
CA ALA A 8 -66.93 26.48 35.02
C ALA A 8 -65.62 26.62 35.80
N GLY A 9 -65.44 25.78 36.82
CA GLY A 9 -64.24 25.72 37.64
C GLY A 9 -63.00 25.42 36.81
N GLY A 10 -62.04 26.33 36.82
CA GLY A 10 -60.70 26.08 36.31
C GLY A 10 -59.98 25.03 37.13
N PRO A 11 -58.98 24.33 36.55
CA PRO A 11 -58.21 23.31 37.25
C PRO A 11 -57.59 23.88 38.52
N SER A 12 -57.76 23.17 39.64
CA SER A 12 -57.15 23.52 40.92
C SER A 12 -55.63 23.60 40.76
N ALA A 13 -54.98 24.54 41.45
CA ALA A 13 -53.52 24.66 41.48
C ALA A 13 -52.82 23.32 41.83
N ALA A 14 -53.49 22.43 42.57
CA ALA A 14 -53.01 21.09 42.84
C ALA A 14 -52.90 20.20 41.58
N SER A 15 -53.81 20.32 40.60
CA SER A 15 -53.73 19.55 39.34
C SER A 15 -52.63 20.08 38.43
N VAL A 16 -52.43 21.40 38.40
CA VAL A 16 -51.35 22.05 37.63
C VAL A 16 -49.97 21.73 38.22
N ILE A 17 -49.86 21.68 39.55
CA ILE A 17 -48.63 21.26 40.24
C ILE A 17 -48.39 19.75 40.05
N SER A 18 -49.43 18.92 40.08
CA SER A 18 -49.33 17.49 39.79
C SER A 18 -48.87 17.23 38.35
N GLU A 19 -49.44 17.92 37.36
CA GLU A 19 -48.98 17.85 35.95
C GLU A 19 -47.54 18.39 35.78
N CYS A 20 -47.19 19.52 36.42
CA CYS A 20 -45.81 20.02 36.39
C CYS A 20 -44.80 19.07 37.07
N SER A 21 -45.23 18.33 38.09
CA SER A 21 -44.39 17.33 38.76
C SER A 21 -44.21 16.06 37.93
N ALA A 22 -45.25 15.62 37.22
CA ALA A 22 -45.19 14.53 36.25
C ALA A 22 -44.28 14.88 35.05
N VAL A 23 -44.41 16.11 34.52
CA VAL A 23 -43.56 16.63 33.42
C VAL A 23 -42.10 16.84 33.85
N ARG A 24 -41.82 16.97 35.15
CA ARG A 24 -40.44 17.03 35.68
C ARG A 24 -39.85 15.65 35.92
N HIS A 25 -40.64 14.66 36.32
CA HIS A 25 -40.18 13.28 36.51
C HIS A 25 -39.89 12.56 35.17
N ASP A 26 -40.60 12.89 34.09
CA ASP A 26 -40.32 12.34 32.75
C ASP A 26 -39.02 12.85 32.11
N ARG A 27 -38.42 13.92 32.63
CA ARG A 27 -37.13 14.44 32.14
C ARG A 27 -35.92 13.63 32.61
N TYR A 28 -36.11 12.69 33.54
CA TYR A 28 -35.03 11.92 34.17
C TYR A 28 -35.03 10.45 33.75
N ARG A 29 -35.65 10.12 32.63
CA ARG A 29 -35.63 8.77 32.05
C ARG A 29 -35.03 8.82 30.65
N ALA A 30 -34.24 7.81 30.30
CA ALA A 30 -33.83 7.59 28.92
C ALA A 30 -35.07 7.65 28.00
N PRO A 31 -35.05 8.43 26.91
CA PRO A 31 -36.05 8.31 25.87
C PRO A 31 -36.14 6.86 25.41
N GLU A 32 -37.29 6.46 24.86
CA GLU A 32 -37.36 5.18 24.16
C GLU A 32 -36.30 5.16 23.05
N VAL A 33 -35.64 4.02 22.85
CA VAL A 33 -34.53 3.87 21.90
C VAL A 33 -34.86 4.46 20.53
N LYS A 34 -36.04 4.15 19.98
CA LYS A 34 -36.47 4.68 18.68
C LYS A 34 -36.57 6.20 18.64
N GLU A 35 -37.05 6.82 19.73
CA GLU A 35 -37.15 8.27 19.81
C GLU A 35 -35.76 8.91 19.94
N ALA A 36 -34.84 8.31 20.68
CA ALA A 36 -33.46 8.77 20.74
C ALA A 36 -32.78 8.73 19.37
N VAL A 37 -32.90 7.63 18.62
CA VAL A 37 -32.29 7.55 17.28
C VAL A 37 -32.96 8.53 16.30
N ARG A 38 -34.28 8.72 16.38
CA ARG A 38 -34.97 9.74 15.56
C ARG A 38 -34.52 11.16 15.88
N ARG A 39 -34.22 11.46 17.14
CA ARG A 39 -33.64 12.75 17.56
C ARG A 39 -32.22 12.92 17.04
N LEU A 40 -31.38 11.88 17.11
CA LEU A 40 -30.04 11.91 16.51
C LEU A 40 -30.11 12.21 15.00
N LEU A 41 -31.04 11.58 14.27
CA LEU A 41 -31.24 11.84 12.84
C LEU A 41 -31.59 13.31 12.54
N LYS A 42 -32.29 13.97 13.46
CA LYS A 42 -32.65 15.39 13.36
C LYS A 42 -31.54 16.33 13.79
N GLY A 43 -30.43 15.81 14.33
CA GLY A 43 -29.37 16.59 14.96
C GLY A 43 -29.75 17.13 16.35
N ASP A 44 -30.82 16.64 16.95
CA ASP A 44 -31.21 17.04 18.31
C ASP A 44 -30.23 16.41 19.32
N PRO A 45 -29.87 17.12 20.41
CA PRO A 45 -28.98 16.56 21.43
C PRO A 45 -29.65 15.39 22.14
N VAL A 46 -28.95 14.25 22.19
CA VAL A 46 -29.37 13.05 22.92
C VAL A 46 -28.25 12.61 23.85
N SER A 47 -28.57 12.46 25.14
CA SER A 47 -27.64 11.89 26.10
C SER A 47 -27.66 10.36 25.97
N LEU A 48 -26.62 9.78 25.39
CA LEU A 48 -26.52 8.32 25.24
C LEU A 48 -26.13 7.60 26.54
N GLU A 49 -25.55 8.33 27.50
CA GLU A 49 -25.14 7.84 28.83
C GLU A 49 -26.26 7.23 29.69
N TRP A 50 -27.53 7.45 29.31
CA TRP A 50 -28.66 6.86 30.00
C TRP A 50 -28.88 5.38 29.61
N TYR A 51 -28.34 4.93 28.48
CA TYR A 51 -28.37 3.53 28.05
C TYR A 51 -27.16 2.79 28.63
N ARG A 52 -27.32 2.19 29.81
CA ARG A 52 -26.19 1.67 30.59
C ARG A 52 -25.94 0.19 30.34
N SER A 53 -27.01 -0.60 30.25
CA SER A 53 -26.91 -2.04 30.09
C SER A 53 -26.39 -2.41 28.70
N LYS A 54 -25.84 -3.62 28.58
CA LYS A 54 -25.39 -4.14 27.28
C LYS A 54 -26.57 -4.28 26.33
N GLU A 55 -27.71 -4.73 26.83
CA GLU A 55 -28.93 -4.95 26.07
C GLU A 55 -29.47 -3.63 25.49
N GLU A 56 -29.55 -2.57 26.30
CA GLU A 56 -29.96 -1.23 25.82
C GLU A 56 -29.02 -0.69 24.75
N LYS A 57 -27.70 -0.87 24.93
CA LYS A 57 -26.67 -0.47 23.97
C LYS A 57 -26.79 -1.19 22.64
N VAL A 58 -27.08 -2.50 22.67
CA VAL A 58 -27.32 -3.30 21.46
C VAL A 58 -28.60 -2.84 20.77
N GLN A 59 -29.69 -2.64 21.52
CA GLN A 59 -30.96 -2.14 20.97
C GLN A 59 -30.79 -0.76 20.34
N LEU A 60 -30.00 0.12 20.95
CA LEU A 60 -29.68 1.43 20.42
C LEU A 60 -28.95 1.34 19.07
N LEU A 61 -27.98 0.44 18.95
CA LEU A 61 -27.29 0.21 17.68
C LEU A 61 -28.24 -0.37 16.62
N ASP A 62 -29.07 -1.35 16.99
CA ASP A 62 -30.02 -1.96 16.06
C ASP A 62 -31.00 -0.93 15.49
N ALA A 63 -31.55 -0.08 16.35
CA ALA A 63 -32.41 1.01 15.92
C ALA A 63 -31.67 2.04 15.04
N ALA A 64 -30.39 2.32 15.30
CA ALA A 64 -29.58 3.19 14.44
C ALA A 64 -29.33 2.58 13.07
N ILE A 65 -29.04 1.27 13.00
CA ILE A 65 -28.87 0.54 11.74
C ILE A 65 -30.18 0.55 10.93
N ASP A 66 -31.33 0.38 11.59
CA ASP A 66 -32.64 0.40 10.93
C ASP A 66 -32.99 1.75 10.27
N ILE A 67 -32.43 2.86 10.77
CA ILE A 67 -32.59 4.19 10.16
C ILE A 67 -31.72 4.36 8.90
N VAL A 68 -30.66 3.57 8.74
CA VAL A 68 -29.75 3.57 7.58
C VAL A 68 -29.09 4.94 7.35
N ASP A 69 -28.80 5.69 8.42
CA ASP A 69 -28.02 6.92 8.37
C ASP A 69 -26.63 6.71 8.99
N GLY A 70 -25.58 6.89 8.18
CA GLY A 70 -24.20 6.62 8.59
C GLY A 70 -23.72 7.50 9.76
N ASN A 71 -24.16 8.76 9.84
CA ASN A 71 -23.78 9.65 10.95
C ASN A 71 -24.41 9.20 12.26
N VAL A 72 -25.68 8.77 12.23
CA VAL A 72 -26.38 8.25 13.40
C VAL A 72 -25.76 6.94 13.86
N ILE A 73 -25.48 6.01 12.94
CA ILE A 73 -24.79 4.75 13.24
C ILE A 73 -23.43 5.03 13.88
N LEU A 74 -22.61 5.89 13.26
CA LEU A 74 -21.29 6.24 13.76
C LEU A 74 -21.35 6.88 15.14
N ALA A 75 -22.28 7.80 15.39
CA ALA A 75 -22.44 8.43 16.70
C ALA A 75 -22.71 7.40 17.81
N VAL A 76 -23.58 6.43 17.55
CA VAL A 76 -23.84 5.33 18.49
C VAL A 76 -22.61 4.44 18.63
N VAL A 77 -21.95 4.07 17.53
CA VAL A 77 -20.74 3.22 17.56
C VAL A 77 -19.62 3.83 18.38
N LEU A 78 -19.37 5.14 18.26
CA LEU A 78 -18.37 5.84 19.06
C LEU A 78 -18.72 5.86 20.56
N PHE A 79 -20.00 6.03 20.89
CA PHE A 79 -20.47 5.88 22.27
C PHE A 79 -20.22 4.45 22.80
N LEU A 80 -20.47 3.42 21.99
CA LEU A 80 -20.21 2.04 22.36
C LEU A 80 -18.71 1.77 22.55
N LYS A 81 -17.84 2.29 21.67
CA LYS A 81 -16.38 2.16 21.79
C LYS A 81 -15.86 2.73 23.12
N ASN A 82 -16.45 3.82 23.58
CA ASN A 82 -16.04 4.51 24.81
C ASN A 82 -16.59 3.88 26.09
N THR A 83 -17.65 3.08 26.00
CA THR A 83 -18.37 2.57 27.19
C THR A 83 -18.37 1.05 27.33
N LEU A 84 -17.95 0.31 26.31
CA LEU A 84 -17.83 -1.16 26.35
C LEU A 84 -16.36 -1.57 26.41
N MET A 85 -16.11 -2.77 26.95
CA MET A 85 -14.80 -3.41 26.80
C MET A 85 -14.52 -3.71 25.34
N ASP A 86 -13.25 -3.60 24.91
CA ASP A 86 -12.85 -3.78 23.51
C ASP A 86 -13.29 -5.12 22.91
N SER A 87 -13.23 -6.21 23.69
CA SER A 87 -13.67 -7.54 23.24
C SER A 87 -15.17 -7.58 22.93
N ILE A 88 -16.00 -6.93 23.74
CA ILE A 88 -17.45 -6.84 23.53
C ILE A 88 -17.75 -5.94 22.34
N PHE A 89 -17.06 -4.80 22.25
CA PHE A 89 -17.22 -3.88 21.14
C PHE A 89 -16.86 -4.53 19.80
N ARG A 90 -15.75 -5.28 19.74
CA ARG A 90 -15.33 -6.00 18.53
C ARG A 90 -16.28 -7.13 18.14
N ASP A 91 -16.77 -7.91 19.11
CA ASP A 91 -17.81 -8.94 18.87
C ASP A 91 -19.11 -8.31 18.32
N LEU A 92 -19.47 -7.13 18.81
CA LEU A 92 -20.62 -6.38 18.30
C LEU A 92 -20.42 -5.94 16.85
N LEU A 93 -19.26 -5.36 16.51
CA LEU A 93 -18.93 -4.97 15.13
C LEU A 93 -18.91 -6.18 14.19
N LEU A 94 -18.37 -7.32 14.64
CA LEU A 94 -18.34 -8.56 13.85
C LEU A 94 -19.75 -9.04 13.48
N ARG A 95 -20.73 -8.86 14.37
CA ARG A 95 -22.13 -9.24 14.14
C ARG A 95 -22.94 -8.20 13.39
N LYS A 96 -22.47 -6.95 13.33
CA LYS A 96 -23.20 -5.78 12.80
C LYS A 96 -22.36 -5.11 11.71
N PRO A 97 -22.31 -5.65 10.48
CA PRO A 97 -21.39 -5.20 9.43
C PRO A 97 -21.58 -3.73 9.04
N GLN A 98 -22.81 -3.21 9.05
CA GLN A 98 -23.09 -1.80 8.78
C GLN A 98 -22.36 -0.88 9.78
N ALA A 99 -22.36 -1.23 11.06
CA ALA A 99 -21.65 -0.50 12.10
C ALA A 99 -20.12 -0.60 11.94
N ALA A 100 -19.64 -1.78 11.54
CA ALA A 100 -18.22 -2.00 11.28
C ALA A 100 -17.71 -1.13 10.12
N GLU A 101 -18.46 -1.03 9.01
CA GLU A 101 -18.06 -0.19 7.88
C GLU A 101 -18.02 1.30 8.23
N GLU A 102 -19.00 1.81 8.99
CA GLU A 102 -18.99 3.21 9.44
C GLU A 102 -17.79 3.49 10.36
N TYR A 103 -17.47 2.57 11.28
CA TYR A 103 -16.30 2.71 12.14
C TYR A 103 -14.99 2.67 11.35
N ILE A 104 -14.86 1.74 10.41
CA ILE A 104 -13.69 1.64 9.54
C ILE A 104 -13.51 2.91 8.69
N ALA A 105 -14.61 3.44 8.14
CA ALA A 105 -14.59 4.69 7.39
C ALA A 105 -14.13 5.85 8.27
N TYR A 106 -14.66 5.95 9.49
CA TYR A 106 -14.22 6.94 10.47
C TYR A 106 -12.72 6.86 10.77
N LEU A 107 -12.19 5.67 11.08
CA LEU A 107 -10.76 5.48 11.38
C LEU A 107 -9.86 5.83 10.18
N LYS A 108 -10.31 5.55 8.95
CA LYS A 108 -9.59 5.98 7.73
C LYS A 108 -9.54 7.50 7.60
N ILE A 109 -10.64 8.20 7.91
CA ILE A 109 -10.74 9.66 7.82
C ILE A 109 -9.88 10.33 8.91
N THR A 110 -9.95 9.85 10.15
CA THR A 110 -9.15 10.38 11.27
C THR A 110 -7.70 9.93 11.24
N ARG A 111 -7.36 8.98 10.36
CA ARG A 111 -6.02 8.41 10.18
C ARG A 111 -5.51 7.66 11.41
N ASP A 112 -6.42 7.11 12.21
CA ASP A 112 -6.09 6.21 13.31
C ASP A 112 -5.82 4.80 12.77
N TYR A 113 -4.64 4.64 12.17
CA TYR A 113 -4.26 3.41 11.48
C TYR A 113 -3.99 2.24 12.44
N ASP A 114 -3.61 2.51 13.68
CA ASP A 114 -3.32 1.47 14.66
C ASP A 114 -4.63 0.80 15.11
N GLU A 115 -5.66 1.59 15.45
CA GLU A 115 -6.98 1.06 15.77
C GLU A 115 -7.65 0.45 14.53
N LEU A 116 -7.44 1.03 13.33
CA LEU A 116 -7.95 0.47 12.08
C LEU A 116 -7.41 -0.93 11.81
N THR A 117 -6.09 -1.11 11.86
CA THR A 117 -5.44 -2.42 11.68
C THR A 117 -5.99 -3.42 12.69
N THR A 118 -6.03 -3.04 13.97
CA THR A 118 -6.50 -3.93 15.03
C THR A 118 -7.97 -4.30 14.83
N THR A 119 -8.80 -3.36 14.39
CA THR A 119 -10.22 -3.59 14.07
C THR A 119 -10.37 -4.54 12.90
N LEU A 120 -9.64 -4.33 11.80
CA LEU A 120 -9.69 -5.18 10.61
C LEU A 120 -9.30 -6.64 10.91
N PHE A 121 -8.26 -6.86 11.71
CA PHE A 121 -7.90 -8.21 12.17
C PHE A 121 -9.01 -8.86 12.99
N ALA A 122 -9.62 -8.14 13.93
CA ALA A 122 -10.71 -8.67 14.75
C ALA A 122 -11.96 -9.02 13.93
N LEU A 123 -12.14 -8.38 12.77
CA LEU A 123 -13.20 -8.67 11.81
C LEU A 123 -12.84 -9.76 10.79
N GLY A 124 -11.64 -10.35 10.88
CA GLY A 124 -11.15 -11.34 9.92
C GLY A 124 -10.78 -10.75 8.54
N ARG A 125 -10.69 -9.42 8.42
CA ARG A 125 -10.31 -8.70 7.19
C ARG A 125 -8.80 -8.59 7.07
N ASN A 126 -8.12 -9.74 7.08
CA ASN A 126 -6.66 -9.84 7.19
C ASN A 126 -5.94 -9.15 6.01
N ALA A 127 -6.46 -9.28 4.79
CA ALA A 127 -5.90 -8.62 3.61
C ALA A 127 -5.89 -7.08 3.74
N ASP A 128 -6.99 -6.50 4.22
CA ASP A 128 -7.09 -5.05 4.43
C ASP A 128 -6.14 -4.60 5.54
N ALA A 129 -6.08 -5.35 6.65
CA ALA A 129 -5.17 -5.07 7.77
C ALA A 129 -3.69 -5.09 7.31
N ALA A 130 -3.32 -6.11 6.53
CA ALA A 130 -1.99 -6.25 5.95
C ALA A 130 -1.62 -5.05 5.08
N MET A 131 -2.56 -4.56 4.27
CA MET A 131 -2.33 -3.40 3.41
C MET A 131 -2.19 -2.09 4.19
N VAL A 132 -2.88 -1.93 5.32
CA VAL A 132 -2.70 -0.78 6.22
C VAL A 132 -1.31 -0.82 6.85
N GLU A 133 -0.87 -1.97 7.36
CA GLU A 133 0.49 -2.15 7.90
C GLU A 133 1.56 -1.91 6.84
N PHE A 134 1.38 -2.45 5.63
CA PHE A 134 2.30 -2.27 4.52
C PHE A 134 2.43 -0.79 4.13
N SER A 135 1.30 -0.09 3.99
CA SER A 135 1.28 1.35 3.74
C SER A 135 2.00 2.14 4.84
N ALA A 136 1.81 1.76 6.11
CA ALA A 136 2.54 2.37 7.22
C ALA A 136 4.05 2.12 7.12
N ALA A 137 4.47 0.90 6.79
CA ALA A 137 5.88 0.55 6.60
C ALA A 137 6.54 1.39 5.48
N LEU A 138 5.83 1.63 4.37
CA LEU A 138 6.34 2.42 3.25
C LEU A 138 6.60 3.89 3.59
N ARG A 139 5.95 4.45 4.61
CA ARG A 139 6.12 5.85 5.05
C ARG A 139 7.44 6.12 5.77
N HIS A 140 8.15 5.09 6.23
CA HIS A 140 9.47 5.26 6.83
C HIS A 140 10.45 5.88 5.83
N GLN A 141 11.14 6.94 6.24
CA GLN A 141 12.12 7.64 5.39
C GLN A 141 13.48 6.96 5.43
N VAL A 142 13.85 6.40 6.58
CA VAL A 142 15.11 5.66 6.76
C VAL A 142 14.95 4.26 6.19
N ALA A 143 15.84 3.88 5.26
CA ALA A 143 15.75 2.61 4.53
C ALA A 143 15.78 1.38 5.46
N ASP A 144 16.69 1.33 6.43
CA ASP A 144 16.77 0.24 7.40
C ASP A 144 15.50 0.12 8.24
N GLN A 145 14.94 1.25 8.70
CA GLN A 145 13.68 1.25 9.46
C GLN A 145 12.52 0.75 8.60
N LYS A 146 12.48 1.15 7.32
CA LYS A 146 11.50 0.65 6.35
C LYS A 146 11.63 -0.87 6.18
N VAL A 147 12.84 -1.40 6.01
CA VAL A 147 13.09 -2.84 5.92
C VAL A 147 12.60 -3.57 7.17
N GLN A 148 12.91 -3.06 8.37
CA GLN A 148 12.43 -3.67 9.63
C GLN A 148 10.90 -3.62 9.75
N ALA A 149 10.27 -2.51 9.36
CA ALA A 149 8.82 -2.37 9.35
C ALA A 149 8.16 -3.33 8.35
N LEU A 150 8.72 -3.49 7.15
CA LEU A 150 8.25 -4.45 6.15
C LEU A 150 8.40 -5.90 6.64
N LYS A 151 9.53 -6.25 7.27
CA LYS A 151 9.74 -7.57 7.89
C LYS A 151 8.75 -7.84 9.03
N LYS A 152 8.40 -6.82 9.82
CA LYS A 152 7.33 -6.93 10.81
C LYS A 152 6.00 -7.20 10.11
N CYS A 153 5.65 -6.39 9.10
CA CYS A 153 4.42 -6.51 8.33
C CYS A 153 4.23 -7.91 7.71
N VAL A 154 5.30 -8.53 7.19
CA VAL A 154 5.23 -9.91 6.69
C VAL A 154 4.90 -10.92 7.79
N ARG A 155 5.42 -10.71 9.00
CA ARG A 155 5.19 -11.60 10.16
C ARG A 155 3.83 -11.36 10.85
N SER A 156 3.27 -10.16 10.75
CA SER A 156 1.95 -9.80 11.28
C SER A 156 0.89 -9.77 10.18
N GLY A 157 0.80 -8.67 9.42
CA GLY A 157 -0.14 -8.46 8.32
C GLY A 157 -0.31 -9.64 7.38
N PHE A 158 0.80 -10.18 6.87
CA PHE A 158 0.78 -11.25 5.87
C PHE A 158 0.96 -12.66 6.47
N SER A 159 0.65 -12.85 7.76
CA SER A 159 0.72 -14.18 8.40
C SER A 159 -0.41 -15.13 7.99
N ASP A 160 -1.47 -14.61 7.36
CA ASP A 160 -2.59 -15.40 6.86
C ASP A 160 -2.13 -16.34 5.72
N PRO A 161 -2.37 -17.66 5.81
CA PRO A 161 -2.06 -18.61 4.73
C PRO A 161 -2.66 -18.27 3.37
N LEU A 162 -3.75 -17.49 3.33
CA LEU A 162 -4.36 -17.05 2.08
C LEU A 162 -3.58 -15.92 1.39
N LEU A 163 -2.66 -15.25 2.11
CA LEU A 163 -1.86 -14.11 1.64
C LEU A 163 -0.41 -14.50 1.29
N VAL A 164 -0.12 -15.79 1.14
CA VAL A 164 1.24 -16.28 0.81
C VAL A 164 1.80 -15.66 -0.47
N PRO A 165 1.04 -15.51 -1.59
CA PRO A 165 1.54 -14.84 -2.78
C PRO A 165 1.96 -13.39 -2.53
N GLU A 166 1.15 -12.62 -1.81
CA GLU A 166 1.41 -11.22 -1.46
C GLU A 166 2.59 -11.11 -0.50
N ALA A 167 2.68 -12.00 0.49
CA ALA A 167 3.82 -12.11 1.40
C ALA A 167 5.13 -12.32 0.63
N SER A 168 5.12 -13.16 -0.41
CA SER A 168 6.28 -13.39 -1.28
C SER A 168 6.69 -12.12 -2.02
N ILE A 169 5.72 -11.35 -2.56
CA ILE A 169 6.00 -10.08 -3.25
C ILE A 169 6.65 -9.07 -2.29
N VAL A 170 6.15 -8.96 -1.06
CA VAL A 170 6.74 -8.09 -0.04
C VAL A 170 8.14 -8.59 0.36
N GLY A 171 8.34 -9.91 0.45
CA GLY A 171 9.64 -10.54 0.67
C GLY A 171 10.67 -10.24 -0.41
N ASP A 172 10.28 -10.29 -1.68
CA ASP A 172 11.12 -9.91 -2.82
C ASP A 172 11.50 -8.43 -2.76
N TYR A 173 10.57 -7.57 -2.37
CA TYR A 173 10.83 -6.14 -2.19
C TYR A 173 11.80 -5.86 -1.03
N ILE A 174 11.64 -6.55 0.11
CA ILE A 174 12.59 -6.50 1.24
C ILE A 174 13.99 -6.89 0.75
N THR A 175 14.10 -8.01 0.05
CA THR A 175 15.38 -8.52 -0.49
C THR A 175 16.03 -7.50 -1.44
N LEU A 176 15.24 -6.82 -2.25
CA LEU A 176 15.73 -5.75 -3.14
C LEU A 176 16.28 -4.56 -2.34
N LEU A 177 15.55 -4.08 -1.33
CA LEU A 177 16.04 -2.98 -0.48
C LEU A 177 17.33 -3.36 0.24
N GLU A 178 17.39 -4.57 0.81
CA GLU A 178 18.60 -5.09 1.47
C GLU A 178 19.79 -5.22 0.52
N ARG A 179 19.53 -5.43 -0.78
CA ARG A 179 20.57 -5.37 -1.81
C ARG A 179 21.00 -3.94 -2.11
N GLN A 180 20.06 -3.01 -2.25
CA GLN A 180 20.32 -1.63 -2.67
C GLN A 180 21.02 -0.80 -1.60
N ILE A 181 20.69 -0.98 -0.32
CA ILE A 181 21.23 -0.19 0.80
C ILE A 181 22.77 -0.21 0.83
N PRO A 182 23.45 -1.39 0.90
CA PRO A 182 24.90 -1.43 0.96
C PRO A 182 25.57 -0.93 -0.33
N ILE A 183 24.96 -1.18 -1.51
CA ILE A 183 25.47 -0.67 -2.80
C ILE A 183 25.42 0.86 -2.81
N ASN A 184 24.28 1.44 -2.45
CA ASN A 184 24.11 2.89 -2.41
C ASN A 184 25.10 3.54 -1.44
N LEU A 185 25.27 2.97 -0.24
CA LEU A 185 26.20 3.48 0.76
C LEU A 185 27.66 3.44 0.28
N ALA A 186 28.08 2.32 -0.31
CA ALA A 186 29.43 2.18 -0.87
C ALA A 186 29.67 3.19 -2.00
N ASP A 187 28.66 3.38 -2.86
CA ASP A 187 28.75 4.29 -4.00
C ASP A 187 28.70 5.77 -3.61
N ASP A 188 28.04 6.13 -2.50
CA ASP A 188 28.02 7.51 -2.00
C ASP A 188 29.41 7.95 -1.51
N GLN A 189 30.26 6.99 -1.14
CA GLN A 189 31.64 7.22 -0.69
C GLN A 189 32.68 6.96 -1.79
N SER A 190 32.23 6.45 -2.94
CA SER A 190 33.09 6.00 -4.03
C SER A 190 33.60 7.16 -4.87
N LYS A 191 34.82 7.00 -5.39
CA LYS A 191 35.41 7.88 -6.42
C LYS A 191 35.42 7.23 -7.80
N ASN A 192 34.46 6.35 -8.07
CA ASN A 192 34.36 5.68 -9.37
C ASN A 192 34.29 6.75 -10.49
N PRO A 193 35.22 6.73 -11.47
CA PRO A 193 35.23 7.69 -12.57
C PRO A 193 33.92 7.73 -13.35
N ALA A 194 33.19 6.62 -13.42
CA ALA A 194 31.88 6.57 -14.05
C ALA A 194 30.88 7.57 -13.43
N PHE A 195 31.00 7.89 -12.13
CA PHE A 195 30.16 8.91 -11.47
C PHE A 195 30.52 10.35 -11.88
N THR A 196 31.70 10.60 -12.41
CA THR A 196 32.03 11.93 -12.97
C THR A 196 31.40 12.12 -14.35
N THR A 197 31.42 11.07 -15.17
CA THR A 197 30.84 11.11 -16.52
C THR A 197 29.31 10.98 -16.48
N PHE A 198 28.80 10.20 -15.54
CA PHE A 198 27.38 9.95 -15.32
C PHE A 198 27.05 10.15 -13.83
N PRO A 199 26.76 11.38 -13.39
CA PRO A 199 26.48 11.66 -11.99
C PRO A 199 25.24 10.94 -11.46
N LYS A 200 25.32 10.48 -10.20
CA LYS A 200 24.17 9.96 -9.48
C LYS A 200 23.25 11.11 -9.07
N ASN A 201 22.12 11.24 -9.76
CA ASN A 201 21.16 12.32 -9.48
C ASN A 201 20.10 11.93 -8.44
N ALA A 202 20.11 10.68 -7.95
CA ALA A 202 19.16 10.18 -6.96
C ALA A 202 19.70 8.92 -6.29
N SER A 203 19.12 8.57 -5.13
CA SER A 203 19.38 7.29 -4.47
C SER A 203 18.96 6.10 -5.33
N LEU A 204 19.73 5.02 -5.22
CA LEU A 204 19.40 3.70 -5.75
C LEU A 204 18.31 3.02 -4.91
N VAL A 205 18.22 3.34 -3.62
CA VAL A 205 17.29 2.67 -2.70
C VAL A 205 15.84 2.98 -3.07
N GLY A 206 15.03 1.93 -3.17
CA GLY A 206 13.61 2.00 -3.55
C GLY A 206 13.37 2.03 -5.07
N ARG A 207 14.41 1.93 -5.90
CA ARG A 207 14.25 1.77 -7.35
C ARG A 207 13.77 0.36 -7.69
N SER A 208 13.17 0.20 -8.88
CA SER A 208 12.75 -1.12 -9.36
C SER A 208 13.95 -2.06 -9.60
N VAL A 209 13.69 -3.36 -9.67
CA VAL A 209 14.71 -4.37 -10.02
C VAL A 209 15.42 -4.02 -11.33
N ILE A 210 14.66 -3.67 -12.38
CA ILE A 210 15.23 -3.31 -13.69
C ILE A 210 16.08 -2.04 -13.62
N ALA A 211 15.64 -1.01 -12.90
CA ALA A 211 16.45 0.20 -12.71
C ALA A 211 17.73 -0.09 -11.92
N THR A 212 17.66 -0.99 -10.94
CA THR A 212 18.83 -1.44 -10.16
C THR A 212 19.80 -2.21 -11.02
N TYR A 213 19.31 -3.10 -11.88
CA TYR A 213 20.11 -3.85 -12.83
C TYR A 213 20.80 -2.92 -13.85
N TYR A 214 20.06 -1.98 -14.44
CA TYR A 214 20.63 -0.96 -15.32
C TYR A 214 21.73 -0.16 -14.62
N TYR A 215 21.49 0.29 -13.38
CA TYR A 215 22.48 0.99 -12.57
C TYR A 215 23.75 0.16 -12.39
N CYS A 216 23.60 -1.13 -12.05
CA CYS A 216 24.71 -2.05 -11.92
C CYS A 216 25.47 -2.24 -13.24
N CYS A 217 24.78 -2.33 -14.39
CA CYS A 217 25.45 -2.36 -15.69
C CYS A 217 26.17 -1.05 -16.04
N LEU A 218 25.69 0.09 -15.53
CA LEU A 218 26.27 1.39 -15.81
C LEU A 218 27.55 1.65 -14.98
N TYR A 219 27.56 1.22 -13.71
CA TYR A 219 28.63 1.59 -12.78
C TYR A 219 29.52 0.43 -12.31
N HIS A 220 29.02 -0.80 -12.37
CA HIS A 220 29.59 -1.99 -11.70
C HIS A 220 29.73 -3.19 -12.66
N TYR A 221 29.79 -2.93 -13.97
CA TYR A 221 29.80 -4.00 -14.97
C TYR A 221 31.04 -4.91 -14.87
N ASP A 222 32.18 -4.33 -14.50
CA ASP A 222 33.47 -5.03 -14.39
C ASP A 222 33.75 -5.56 -12.99
N ASP A 223 32.83 -5.37 -12.04
CA ASP A 223 32.99 -5.88 -10.69
C ASP A 223 33.11 -7.41 -10.69
N PRO A 224 33.84 -8.00 -9.73
CA PRO A 224 33.90 -9.45 -9.59
C PRO A 224 32.49 -10.08 -9.50
N VAL A 225 32.29 -11.28 -10.05
CA VAL A 225 30.97 -11.96 -10.09
C VAL A 225 30.33 -12.14 -8.69
N HIS A 226 31.16 -12.23 -7.65
CA HIS A 226 30.70 -12.34 -6.26
C HIS A 226 30.36 -10.99 -5.60
N ALA A 227 30.65 -9.87 -6.26
CA ALA A 227 30.32 -8.55 -5.76
C ALA A 227 28.80 -8.35 -5.75
N LEU A 228 28.30 -7.68 -4.72
CA LEU A 228 26.86 -7.46 -4.53
C LEU A 228 26.22 -6.69 -5.69
N ALA A 229 26.96 -5.77 -6.30
CA ALA A 229 26.52 -4.90 -7.39
C ALA A 229 26.81 -5.46 -8.79
N ASN A 230 27.41 -6.66 -8.91
CA ASN A 230 27.68 -7.23 -10.23
C ASN A 230 26.35 -7.54 -10.96
N PRO A 231 26.18 -7.13 -12.23
CA PRO A 231 24.94 -7.37 -12.98
C PRO A 231 24.49 -8.82 -13.03
N SER A 232 25.41 -9.77 -13.19
CA SER A 232 25.04 -11.20 -13.25
C SER A 232 24.44 -11.66 -11.93
N ASN A 233 25.00 -11.22 -10.79
CA ASN A 233 24.47 -11.50 -9.47
C ASN A 233 23.05 -10.94 -9.29
N ILE A 234 22.82 -9.70 -9.73
CA ILE A 234 21.50 -9.06 -9.68
C ILE A 234 20.49 -9.79 -10.57
N ARG A 235 20.87 -10.13 -11.82
CA ARG A 235 20.01 -10.86 -12.76
C ARG A 235 19.52 -12.16 -12.15
N ASP A 236 20.46 -12.95 -11.61
CA ASP A 236 20.17 -14.28 -11.10
C ASP A 236 19.37 -14.21 -9.79
N SER A 237 19.69 -13.26 -8.90
CA SER A 237 18.98 -13.07 -7.62
C SER A 237 17.52 -12.63 -7.78
N PHE A 238 17.23 -11.80 -8.80
CA PHE A 238 15.90 -11.23 -9.01
C PHE A 238 15.19 -11.75 -10.28
N ARG A 239 15.68 -12.86 -10.83
CA ARG A 239 15.06 -13.59 -11.95
C ARG A 239 14.77 -12.71 -13.17
N ILE A 240 15.66 -11.77 -13.47
CA ILE A 240 15.53 -10.89 -14.64
C ILE A 240 15.64 -11.73 -15.90
N THR A 241 14.69 -11.56 -16.83
CA THR A 241 14.65 -12.35 -18.07
C THR A 241 15.85 -12.03 -18.96
N GLU A 242 16.21 -12.95 -19.85
CA GLU A 242 17.30 -12.72 -20.81
C GLU A 242 17.05 -11.47 -21.68
N LYS A 243 15.80 -11.27 -22.12
CA LYS A 243 15.41 -10.12 -22.93
C LYS A 243 15.64 -8.80 -22.18
N GLU A 244 15.18 -8.71 -20.92
CA GLU A 244 15.38 -7.53 -20.08
C GLU A 244 16.85 -7.31 -19.76
N ALA A 245 17.60 -8.38 -19.47
CA ALA A 245 19.01 -8.33 -19.15
C ALA A 245 19.84 -7.79 -20.33
N VAL A 246 19.62 -8.32 -21.54
CA VAL A 246 20.31 -7.86 -22.77
C VAL A 246 19.94 -6.42 -23.06
N TRP A 247 18.65 -6.06 -23.00
CA TRP A 247 18.19 -4.69 -23.26
C TRP A 247 18.88 -3.67 -22.36
N ASN A 248 18.87 -3.90 -21.04
CA ASN A 248 19.40 -2.96 -20.07
C ASN A 248 20.94 -2.92 -20.09
N SER A 249 21.60 -4.07 -20.29
CA SER A 249 23.06 -4.12 -20.44
C SER A 249 23.52 -3.34 -21.65
N VAL A 250 22.93 -3.58 -22.83
CA VAL A 250 23.27 -2.85 -24.06
C VAL A 250 22.99 -1.36 -23.87
N SER A 251 21.86 -0.99 -23.28
CA SER A 251 21.52 0.42 -23.02
C SER A 251 22.54 1.12 -22.12
N ALA A 252 23.01 0.46 -21.05
CA ALA A 252 23.98 1.03 -20.13
C ALA A 252 25.40 1.10 -20.74
N LEU A 253 25.82 0.06 -21.46
CA LEU A 253 27.14 -0.03 -22.08
C LEU A 253 27.27 0.90 -23.29
N ALA A 254 26.23 0.99 -24.14
CA ALA A 254 26.19 1.93 -25.25
C ALA A 254 26.27 3.38 -24.77
N ARG A 255 25.61 3.70 -23.64
CA ARG A 255 25.72 5.02 -23.00
C ARG A 255 27.15 5.36 -22.59
N GLN A 256 27.94 4.36 -22.19
CA GLN A 256 29.37 4.49 -21.90
C GLN A 256 30.26 4.35 -23.15
N SER A 257 29.68 4.16 -24.34
CA SER A 257 30.40 3.86 -25.58
C SER A 257 31.30 2.62 -25.50
N ARG A 258 30.93 1.65 -24.66
CA ARG A 258 31.64 0.38 -24.45
C ARG A 258 31.28 -0.64 -25.53
N TRP A 259 31.58 -0.33 -26.79
CA TRP A 259 31.18 -1.14 -27.95
C TRP A 259 31.64 -2.60 -27.92
N PRO A 260 32.87 -2.93 -27.49
CA PRO A 260 33.29 -4.33 -27.40
C PRO A 260 32.44 -5.15 -26.43
N ASP A 261 31.95 -4.52 -25.36
CA ASP A 261 31.11 -5.16 -24.36
C ASP A 261 29.66 -5.28 -24.86
N VAL A 262 29.16 -4.28 -25.60
CA VAL A 262 27.86 -4.35 -26.31
C VAL A 262 27.85 -5.53 -27.28
N GLU A 263 28.90 -5.68 -28.09
CA GLU A 263 29.02 -6.79 -29.03
C GLU A 263 29.03 -8.13 -28.28
N ARG A 264 29.83 -8.25 -27.20
CA ARG A 264 29.89 -9.47 -26.37
C ARG A 264 28.54 -9.84 -25.77
N VAL A 265 27.75 -8.86 -25.33
CA VAL A 265 26.40 -9.11 -24.79
C VAL A 265 25.46 -9.68 -25.85
N LEU A 266 25.61 -9.23 -27.10
CA LEU A 266 24.83 -9.68 -28.25
C LEU A 266 25.39 -10.96 -28.91
N GLN A 267 26.53 -11.48 -28.48
CA GLN A 267 27.04 -12.74 -29.03
C GLN A 267 26.17 -13.94 -28.59
N PRO A 268 25.91 -14.91 -29.48
CA PRO A 268 25.15 -16.10 -29.12
C PRO A 268 25.85 -16.90 -28.02
N LYS A 269 25.13 -17.18 -26.93
CA LYS A 269 25.68 -17.89 -25.75
C LYS A 269 25.50 -19.41 -25.82
N THR A 270 24.73 -19.92 -26.78
CA THR A 270 24.44 -21.36 -26.92
C THR A 270 25.43 -22.05 -27.85
N LEU A 271 25.77 -23.31 -27.55
CA LEU A 271 26.73 -24.12 -28.30
C LEU A 271 26.35 -24.26 -29.79
N LEU A 272 25.05 -24.39 -30.08
CA LEU A 272 24.50 -24.45 -31.44
C LEU A 272 24.71 -23.13 -32.20
N GLY A 273 24.48 -21.99 -31.55
CA GLY A 273 24.72 -20.66 -32.12
C GLY A 273 26.20 -20.36 -32.33
N ALA A 274 27.07 -20.84 -31.42
CA ALA A 274 28.52 -20.75 -31.55
C ALA A 274 29.06 -21.60 -32.72
N LEU A 275 28.49 -22.80 -32.97
CA LEU A 275 28.85 -23.67 -34.09
C LEU A 275 28.37 -23.12 -35.44
N GLN A 276 27.17 -22.53 -35.51
CA GLN A 276 26.69 -21.86 -36.72
C GLN A 276 27.51 -20.62 -37.10
N ASN A 277 28.05 -19.91 -36.11
CA ASN A 277 28.96 -18.78 -36.33
C ASN A 277 30.35 -19.20 -36.82
N ARG A 278 30.87 -20.36 -36.38
CA ARG A 278 32.17 -20.87 -36.84
C ARG A 278 32.15 -21.41 -38.27
N ALA A 279 30.99 -21.86 -38.76
CA ALA A 279 30.83 -22.33 -40.14
C ALA A 279 30.72 -21.19 -41.17
N ALA A 280 30.44 -19.96 -40.73
CA ALA A 280 30.42 -18.77 -41.57
C ALA A 280 31.74 -18.02 -41.40
N LEU A 281 32.61 -18.04 -42.42
CA LEU A 281 33.91 -17.37 -42.46
C LEU A 281 33.85 -15.82 -42.43
N ASN A 282 32.68 -15.23 -42.12
CA ASN A 282 32.43 -13.79 -42.10
C ASN A 282 31.65 -13.44 -40.83
N SER A 283 32.23 -12.57 -39.99
CA SER A 283 31.70 -11.86 -38.81
C SER A 283 30.73 -12.61 -37.86
N PRO A 284 30.93 -12.59 -36.53
CA PRO A 284 30.01 -13.25 -35.60
C PRO A 284 28.58 -12.75 -35.79
N LYS A 285 27.61 -13.64 -36.06
CA LYS A 285 26.20 -13.26 -36.12
C LYS A 285 25.76 -12.89 -34.72
N LEU A 286 25.41 -11.63 -34.54
CA LEU A 286 24.82 -11.12 -33.30
C LEU A 286 23.41 -11.69 -33.12
N SER A 287 23.06 -11.98 -31.88
CA SER A 287 21.74 -12.42 -31.44
C SER A 287 21.12 -11.35 -30.56
N CYS A 288 19.93 -10.89 -30.95
CA CYS A 288 19.17 -9.90 -30.21
C CYS A 288 17.81 -10.50 -29.82
N PRO A 289 17.47 -10.61 -28.52
CA PRO A 289 16.18 -11.16 -28.07
C PRO A 289 14.99 -10.19 -28.23
N PHE A 290 15.20 -9.08 -28.93
CA PHE A 290 14.19 -8.05 -29.25
C PHE A 290 14.45 -7.46 -30.64
N SER A 291 13.55 -6.61 -31.12
CA SER A 291 13.63 -6.09 -32.49
C SER A 291 14.92 -5.31 -32.76
N TRP A 292 15.49 -5.52 -33.95
CA TRP A 292 16.67 -4.78 -34.41
C TRP A 292 16.44 -3.27 -34.45
N GLN A 293 15.22 -2.83 -34.78
CA GLN A 293 14.84 -1.41 -34.74
C GLN A 293 15.07 -0.79 -33.37
N ASN A 294 14.67 -1.49 -32.31
CA ASN A 294 14.88 -1.02 -30.94
C ASN A 294 16.36 -1.04 -30.56
N LEU A 295 17.11 -2.05 -31.00
CA LEU A 295 18.55 -2.10 -30.81
C LEU A 295 19.22 -0.87 -31.44
N PHE A 296 18.92 -0.58 -32.72
CA PHE A 296 19.48 0.58 -33.40
C PHE A 296 19.08 1.89 -32.72
N HIS A 297 17.85 2.03 -32.24
CA HIS A 297 17.43 3.19 -31.46
C HIS A 297 18.29 3.37 -30.21
N ILE A 298 18.53 2.30 -29.44
CA ILE A 298 19.41 2.34 -28.26
C ILE A 298 20.81 2.80 -28.65
N LEU A 299 21.40 2.18 -29.68
CA LEU A 299 22.78 2.46 -30.09
C LEU A 299 22.96 3.91 -30.58
N HIS A 300 22.00 4.43 -31.35
CA HIS A 300 22.05 5.79 -31.91
C HIS A 300 21.56 6.88 -30.96
N SER A 301 20.91 6.51 -29.84
CA SER A 301 20.53 7.46 -28.79
C SER A 301 21.71 7.89 -27.91
N SER A 302 22.87 7.24 -28.04
CA SER A 302 24.08 7.55 -27.28
C SER A 302 24.91 8.65 -27.96
N SER A 303 25.66 9.43 -27.16
CA SER A 303 26.40 10.61 -27.63
C SER A 303 27.52 10.31 -28.63
N THR A 304 27.94 9.05 -28.72
CA THR A 304 29.00 8.58 -29.61
C THR A 304 28.39 7.54 -30.54
N PRO A 305 28.54 7.65 -31.87
CA PRO A 305 27.97 6.68 -32.79
C PRO A 305 28.67 5.32 -32.65
N PRO A 306 27.95 4.20 -32.84
CA PRO A 306 28.55 2.87 -32.84
C PRO A 306 29.57 2.70 -33.99
N PRO A 307 30.59 1.84 -33.85
CA PRO A 307 31.47 1.47 -34.95
C PRO A 307 30.66 0.92 -36.14
N LYS A 308 31.15 1.12 -37.37
CA LYS A 308 30.45 0.67 -38.59
C LYS A 308 30.08 -0.81 -38.54
N ASP A 309 30.88 -1.66 -37.91
CA ASP A 309 30.62 -3.10 -37.81
C ASP A 309 29.44 -3.44 -36.87
N VAL A 310 29.13 -2.57 -35.89
CA VAL A 310 27.96 -2.68 -35.00
C VAL A 310 26.74 -1.99 -35.63
N SER A 311 26.97 -0.95 -36.45
CA SER A 311 25.93 -0.17 -37.13
C SER A 311 25.45 -0.79 -38.44
N CYS A 312 26.26 -1.61 -39.09
CA CYS A 312 26.02 -2.17 -40.42
C CYS A 312 25.82 -3.69 -40.35
N TYR A 313 24.86 -4.16 -39.56
CA TYR A 313 24.22 -5.43 -39.87
C TYR A 313 23.04 -5.15 -40.79
N PRO A 314 22.99 -5.75 -41.99
CA PRO A 314 21.93 -5.45 -42.93
C PRO A 314 20.60 -5.86 -42.29
N ALA A 315 19.63 -4.95 -42.38
CA ALA A 315 18.22 -5.29 -42.40
C ALA A 315 17.98 -6.20 -43.63
N GLY A 316 18.36 -7.46 -43.50
CA GLY A 316 18.00 -8.53 -44.40
C GLY A 316 16.75 -9.19 -43.85
N PHE A 317 15.60 -8.78 -44.37
CA PHE A 317 14.50 -9.71 -44.55
C PHE A 317 14.94 -10.85 -45.47
#